data_AF-A0AAV7ILH8-F1
#
_entry.id   AF-A0AAV7ILH8-F1
#
_cell.length_a   1.000
_cell.length_b   1.000
_cell.length_c   1.000
_cell.angle_alpha   90.00
_cell.angle_beta   90.00
_cell.angle_gamma   90.00
#
_symmetry.space_group_name_H-M   'P 1'
#
loop_
_entity.id
_entity.type
_entity.pdbx_description
1 polymer ?
#
loop_
_entity_poly.entity_id
_entity_poly.type
_entity_poly.pdbx_seq_one_letter_code
_entity_poly.pdbx_strand_id
1 'polypeptide(L)'
;MSEEEEEEETMPVRSYSDQKRKSSIAFKEIFSTTDEQLREKFVDFDGLDSEVDTEEKSREEIAVNLSKSIEQLSKIRLDPENLKSKRAVSSSVSIPPITKKKSFSYSHEPSIQSLLEITKSSELIKNRERGTTRRSSINFNVGTLGIFSAKEIRPRVSENIPVRSMTLDVLIKDQFDEKIANNFADIIERMIDKLEVIKHTIPVPVIDWDESFKSLEECYGDIKSEECALVSENGEEDNFFGKFGAEKLQRDRTYISNVLKKLTEELRTQNTYDCLKKEIDDIVKISEDQHNLEVYYEIWSEQLQQLNELIEIEKVNNQLQIKTALSDTEQISGKIQNIINNSALKLNFVEKWEESRLMQQKLLLEMKEQSLNDKLSDYTKKEKVDEIISGELITFCQHEISLMEKQMEDWRDKYNTEIDEYQQEIDEEKGKINNIKEILEEKIKLRDEQQVVINECEVEQEKKIESEEYWAAIHRAATIIQGAWRGIMVRKQLGHFKNLWKVLKKRKKLALKRKKKSKKLKKKKLLKS
;
A
#
# COMPACT_ATOMS: atom_id res chain seq x y z
N MET A 1 -7.32 69.84 -6.59
CA MET A 1 -6.04 70.32 -6.01
C MET A 1 -5.71 69.41 -4.84
N SER A 2 -5.45 68.15 -5.15
CA SER A 2 -4.94 67.15 -4.21
C SER A 2 -4.19 66.15 -5.08
N GLU A 3 -2.87 66.32 -5.15
CA GLU A 3 -1.93 65.41 -5.80
C GLU A 3 -1.69 64.26 -4.83
N GLU A 4 -2.14 63.06 -5.17
CA GLU A 4 -1.73 61.81 -4.53
C GLU A 4 -0.60 61.22 -5.38
N GLU A 5 0.62 61.30 -4.84
CA GLU A 5 1.81 60.63 -5.35
C GLU A 5 1.71 59.13 -5.04
N GLU A 6 1.51 58.30 -6.07
CA GLU A 6 1.70 56.84 -6.00
C GLU A 6 3.20 56.53 -6.07
N GLU A 7 3.79 56.15 -4.93
CA GLU A 7 5.12 55.52 -4.87
C GLU A 7 5.01 54.06 -5.36
N GLU A 8 5.43 53.81 -6.59
CA GLU A 8 5.62 52.49 -7.18
C GLU A 8 6.84 51.79 -6.54
N GLU A 9 6.61 51.05 -5.44
CA GLU A 9 7.62 50.22 -4.79
C GLU A 9 7.92 48.96 -5.63
N THR A 10 8.93 49.07 -6.49
CA THR A 10 9.42 47.98 -7.34
C THR A 10 10.11 46.89 -6.50
N MET A 11 9.36 45.84 -6.18
CA MET A 11 9.88 44.62 -5.56
C MET A 11 10.95 43.95 -6.45
N PRO A 12 12.13 43.60 -5.92
CA PRO A 12 13.17 42.95 -6.68
C PRO A 12 12.75 41.52 -7.02
N VAL A 13 12.58 41.25 -8.32
CA VAL A 13 12.37 39.91 -8.88
C VAL A 13 13.57 39.04 -8.51
N ARG A 14 13.45 38.29 -7.41
CA ARG A 14 14.43 37.27 -7.03
C ARG A 14 14.39 36.17 -8.07
N SER A 15 15.44 36.10 -8.89
CA SER A 15 15.62 35.06 -9.89
C SER A 15 15.47 33.68 -9.26
N TYR A 16 14.64 32.83 -9.86
CA TYR A 16 14.42 31.43 -9.47
C TYR A 16 15.72 30.63 -9.37
N SER A 17 16.77 31.06 -10.08
CA SER A 17 18.12 30.48 -9.99
C SER A 17 18.76 30.66 -8.61
N ASP A 18 18.53 31.81 -7.95
CA ASP A 18 19.17 32.13 -6.67
C ASP A 18 18.53 31.39 -5.51
N GLN A 19 17.22 31.15 -5.60
CA GLN A 19 16.51 30.33 -4.61
C GLN A 19 16.96 28.86 -4.68
N LYS A 20 17.18 28.33 -5.89
CA LYS A 20 17.68 26.97 -6.10
C LYS A 20 19.14 26.79 -5.64
N ARG A 21 19.96 27.84 -5.78
CA ARG A 21 21.35 27.83 -5.31
C ARG A 21 21.43 27.88 -3.78
N LYS A 22 20.60 28.71 -3.14
CA LYS A 22 20.52 28.82 -1.67
C LYS A 22 19.98 27.53 -1.03
N SER A 23 18.96 26.90 -1.61
CA SER A 23 18.47 25.61 -1.10
C SER A 23 19.50 24.49 -1.27
N SER A 24 20.25 24.45 -2.38
CA SER A 24 21.32 23.46 -2.57
C SER A 24 22.48 23.61 -1.59
N ILE A 25 22.80 24.84 -1.17
CA ILE A 25 23.85 25.11 -0.17
C ILE A 25 23.37 24.65 1.21
N ALA A 26 22.14 25.02 1.59
CA ALA A 26 21.55 24.62 2.87
C ALA A 26 21.44 23.09 3.01
N PHE A 27 21.09 22.38 1.93
CA PHE A 27 21.06 20.91 1.95
C PHE A 27 22.46 20.30 2.14
N LYS A 28 23.51 20.85 1.51
CA LYS A 28 24.88 20.36 1.71
C LYS A 28 25.37 20.53 3.14
N GLU A 29 25.01 21.64 3.79
CA GLU A 29 25.43 21.97 5.16
C GLU A 29 24.78 21.06 6.21
N ILE A 30 23.53 20.62 5.98
CA ILE A 30 22.82 19.66 6.84
C ILE A 30 23.42 18.25 6.73
N PHE A 31 23.85 17.84 5.54
CA PHE A 31 24.46 16.52 5.34
C PHE A 31 25.92 16.46 5.83
N SER A 32 26.69 17.55 5.77
CA SER A 32 28.06 17.56 6.30
C SER A 32 28.09 17.56 7.83
N THR A 33 27.17 18.27 8.48
CA THR A 33 27.12 18.35 9.96
C THR A 33 26.64 17.07 10.62
N THR A 34 25.83 16.26 9.94
CA THR A 34 25.37 14.96 10.46
C THR A 34 26.43 13.86 10.36
N ASP A 35 27.29 13.91 9.34
CA ASP A 35 28.38 12.94 9.15
C ASP A 35 29.54 13.17 10.15
N GLU A 36 29.79 14.42 10.51
CA GLU A 36 30.82 14.81 11.48
C GLU A 36 30.40 14.43 12.92
N GLN A 37 29.11 14.60 13.26
CA GLN A 37 28.56 14.16 14.56
C GLN A 37 28.48 12.64 14.74
N LEU A 38 28.45 11.87 13.64
CA LEU A 38 28.49 10.41 13.69
C LEU A 38 29.91 9.87 13.82
N ARG A 39 30.93 10.55 13.28
CA ARG A 39 32.34 10.18 13.46
C ARG A 39 32.86 10.47 14.86
N GLU A 40 32.40 11.54 15.51
CA GLU A 40 32.85 11.90 16.86
C GLU A 40 32.32 10.95 17.96
N LYS A 41 31.28 10.16 17.68
CA LYS A 41 30.72 9.18 18.63
C LYS A 41 31.33 7.78 18.54
N PHE A 42 32.28 7.53 17.65
CA PHE A 42 32.80 6.19 17.36
C PHE A 42 34.26 5.95 17.76
N VAL A 43 34.89 6.87 18.52
CA VAL A 43 36.35 6.81 18.80
C VAL A 43 36.72 6.08 20.10
N ASP A 44 35.79 5.71 20.99
CA ASP A 44 36.14 5.08 22.28
C ASP A 44 35.67 3.61 22.39
N PHE A 45 36.19 2.71 21.55
CA PHE A 45 36.02 1.26 21.75
C PHE A 45 37.17 0.43 21.19
N ASP A 46 38.40 0.71 21.65
CA ASP A 46 39.56 -0.14 21.39
C ASP A 46 39.66 -1.24 22.45
N GLY A 47 39.35 -2.47 22.04
CA GLY A 47 39.71 -3.67 22.79
C GLY A 47 38.72 -4.81 22.63
N LEU A 48 38.75 -5.52 21.48
CA LEU A 48 38.26 -6.91 21.30
C LEU A 48 38.65 -7.45 19.89
N ASP A 49 39.95 -7.48 19.58
CA ASP A 49 40.50 -7.81 18.25
C ASP A 49 40.60 -9.33 17.94
N SER A 50 39.61 -10.15 18.31
CA SER A 50 39.62 -11.56 17.88
C SER A 50 38.29 -12.15 17.40
N GLU A 51 37.18 -11.42 17.53
CA GLU A 51 35.86 -11.87 17.10
C GLU A 51 35.37 -11.16 15.82
N VAL A 52 35.99 -10.01 15.47
CA VAL A 52 35.65 -9.18 14.31
C VAL A 52 35.92 -9.87 12.97
N ASP A 53 36.99 -10.67 12.86
CA ASP A 53 37.36 -11.36 11.61
C ASP A 53 36.33 -12.41 11.15
N THR A 54 35.49 -12.93 12.06
CA THR A 54 34.42 -13.87 11.70
C THR A 54 33.15 -13.16 11.29
N GLU A 55 32.84 -12.01 11.89
CA GLU A 55 31.70 -11.19 11.47
C GLU A 55 31.97 -10.51 10.13
N GLU A 56 33.18 -10.04 9.87
CA GLU A 56 33.51 -9.34 8.62
C GLU A 56 33.41 -10.28 7.40
N LYS A 57 33.87 -11.53 7.54
CA LYS A 57 33.65 -12.57 6.52
C LYS A 57 32.17 -12.88 6.28
N SER A 58 31.35 -12.88 7.33
CA SER A 58 29.91 -13.09 7.19
C SER A 58 29.22 -11.93 6.48
N ARG A 59 29.69 -10.68 6.70
CA ARG A 59 29.19 -9.48 6.03
C ARG A 59 29.58 -9.44 4.56
N GLU A 60 30.81 -9.83 4.21
CA GLU A 60 31.24 -9.97 2.82
C GLU A 60 30.43 -11.03 2.06
N GLU A 61 30.15 -12.19 2.69
CA GLU A 61 29.36 -13.24 2.06
C GLU A 61 27.89 -12.83 1.83
N ILE A 62 27.30 -12.09 2.78
CA ILE A 62 25.95 -11.52 2.62
C ILE A 62 25.93 -10.45 1.51
N ALA A 63 26.95 -9.59 1.43
CA ALA A 63 27.06 -8.57 0.39
C ALA A 63 27.18 -9.19 -1.02
N VAL A 64 28.00 -10.24 -1.17
CA VAL A 64 28.14 -10.97 -2.45
C VAL A 64 26.83 -11.64 -2.87
N ASN A 65 26.09 -12.22 -1.91
CA ASN A 65 24.80 -12.86 -2.20
C ASN A 65 23.71 -11.85 -2.57
N LEU A 66 23.71 -10.67 -1.93
CA LEU A 66 22.81 -9.56 -2.28
C LEU A 66 23.12 -9.00 -3.67
N SER A 67 24.39 -8.79 -4.02
CA SER A 67 24.79 -8.34 -5.36
C SER A 67 24.39 -9.35 -6.44
N LYS A 68 24.54 -10.66 -6.21
CA LYS A 68 24.07 -11.69 -7.16
C LYS A 68 22.55 -11.68 -7.34
N SER A 69 21.80 -11.47 -6.25
CA SER A 69 20.33 -11.40 -6.31
C SER A 69 19.84 -10.17 -7.08
N ILE A 70 20.49 -9.02 -6.89
CA ILE A 70 20.21 -7.79 -7.65
C ILE A 70 20.53 -7.96 -9.14
N GLU A 71 21.62 -8.66 -9.47
CA GLU A 71 21.98 -8.96 -10.87
C GLU A 71 21.03 -9.97 -11.53
N GLN A 72 20.45 -10.90 -10.77
CA GLN A 72 19.41 -11.79 -11.27
C GLN A 72 18.10 -11.03 -11.52
N LEU A 73 17.71 -10.11 -10.64
CA LEU A 73 16.52 -9.28 -10.81
C LEU A 73 16.66 -8.29 -11.99
N SER A 74 17.86 -7.78 -12.25
CA SER A 74 18.10 -6.90 -13.40
C SER A 74 18.07 -7.63 -14.75
N LYS A 75 18.26 -8.96 -14.75
CA LYS A 75 18.08 -9.83 -15.93
C LYS A 75 16.61 -10.17 -16.22
N ILE A 76 15.68 -9.92 -15.30
CA ILE A 76 14.22 -10.03 -15.54
C ILE A 76 13.70 -8.72 -16.17
N ARG A 77 14.37 -8.28 -17.23
CA ARG A 77 13.93 -7.14 -18.04
C ARG A 77 12.89 -7.65 -19.02
N LEU A 78 11.63 -7.26 -18.80
CA LEU A 78 10.49 -7.54 -19.66
C LEU A 78 10.78 -7.08 -21.09
N ASP A 79 10.73 -8.03 -22.04
CA ASP A 79 10.75 -7.76 -23.48
C ASP A 79 9.53 -6.89 -23.88
N PRO A 80 9.73 -5.71 -24.48
CA PRO A 80 8.64 -4.81 -24.85
C PRO A 80 7.97 -5.18 -26.19
N GLU A 81 8.29 -6.32 -26.82
CA GLU A 81 7.86 -6.60 -28.21
C GLU A 81 6.54 -7.37 -28.37
N ASN A 82 5.84 -7.78 -27.31
CA ASN A 82 4.66 -8.65 -27.45
C ASN A 82 3.28 -7.94 -27.36
N LEU A 83 3.18 -6.70 -27.86
CA LEU A 83 1.93 -5.94 -27.94
C LEU A 83 1.69 -5.38 -29.35
N LYS A 84 1.69 -6.23 -30.38
CA LYS A 84 1.12 -5.89 -31.70
C LYS A 84 0.40 -7.10 -32.29
N SER A 85 -0.91 -7.20 -32.09
CA SER A 85 -1.84 -7.85 -33.02
C SER A 85 -3.27 -7.84 -32.47
N LYS A 86 -4.08 -6.88 -32.92
CA LYS A 86 -5.43 -7.08 -33.52
C LYS A 86 -6.14 -5.73 -33.63
N ARG A 87 -5.97 -5.10 -34.79
CA ARG A 87 -6.87 -4.10 -35.33
C ARG A 87 -7.71 -4.82 -36.38
N ALA A 88 -9.00 -4.97 -36.16
CA ALA A 88 -9.95 -5.28 -37.22
C ALA A 88 -11.09 -4.25 -37.14
N VAL A 89 -11.35 -3.69 -38.31
CA VAL A 89 -12.25 -2.59 -38.61
C VAL A 89 -13.68 -3.14 -38.72
N SER A 90 -14.65 -2.44 -38.14
CA SER A 90 -15.98 -2.34 -38.73
C SER A 90 -16.64 -1.04 -38.30
N SER A 91 -16.80 -0.16 -39.28
CA SER A 91 -17.66 1.01 -39.28
C SER A 91 -19.14 0.63 -39.15
N SER A 92 -19.89 1.35 -38.31
CA SER A 92 -21.21 1.86 -38.70
C SER A 92 -21.75 2.84 -37.66
N VAL A 93 -22.20 3.97 -38.19
CA VAL A 93 -22.92 5.10 -37.59
C VAL A 93 -24.22 4.65 -36.90
N SER A 94 -24.52 5.17 -35.70
CA SER A 94 -25.84 5.71 -35.33
C SER A 94 -25.80 6.43 -33.97
N ILE A 95 -26.09 7.74 -33.99
CA ILE A 95 -26.71 8.55 -32.92
C ILE A 95 -28.25 8.23 -32.96
N PRO A 96 -29.16 8.38 -31.95
CA PRO A 96 -29.19 9.09 -30.63
C PRO A 96 -29.87 8.22 -29.49
N PRO A 97 -30.59 8.71 -28.44
CA PRO A 97 -30.61 10.00 -27.72
C PRO A 97 -30.42 9.88 -26.19
N ILE A 98 -30.26 11.07 -25.59
CA ILE A 98 -30.34 11.40 -24.16
C ILE A 98 -31.69 10.98 -23.54
N THR A 99 -31.66 10.13 -22.50
CA THR A 99 -32.65 10.15 -21.39
C THR A 99 -32.07 9.65 -20.06
N LYS A 100 -32.02 10.56 -19.09
CA LYS A 100 -32.38 10.47 -17.65
C LYS A 100 -32.28 9.13 -16.87
N LYS A 101 -31.71 9.30 -15.65
CA LYS A 101 -31.83 8.51 -14.39
C LYS A 101 -30.94 7.27 -14.24
N LYS A 102 -30.01 7.33 -13.29
CA LYS A 102 -30.11 6.63 -11.99
C LYS A 102 -28.86 6.88 -11.15
N SER A 103 -29.10 7.36 -9.93
CA SER A 103 -28.23 7.21 -8.77
C SER A 103 -27.76 5.76 -8.64
N PHE A 104 -26.45 5.54 -8.71
CA PHE A 104 -25.83 4.28 -8.33
C PHE A 104 -24.73 4.59 -7.30
N SER A 105 -25.09 4.39 -6.03
CA SER A 105 -24.15 4.34 -4.92
C SER A 105 -23.30 3.08 -5.06
N TYR A 106 -21.99 3.24 -5.25
CA TYR A 106 -21.00 2.20 -4.97
C TYR A 106 -20.22 2.60 -3.72
N SER A 107 -20.73 2.17 -2.57
CA SER A 107 -19.92 1.93 -1.39
C SER A 107 -19.19 0.62 -1.60
N HIS A 108 -17.91 0.70 -1.96
CA HIS A 108 -16.99 -0.43 -1.81
C HIS A 108 -15.92 -0.02 -0.80
N GLU A 109 -16.24 -0.19 0.48
CA GLU A 109 -15.21 -0.41 1.49
C GLU A 109 -14.56 -1.77 1.20
N PRO A 110 -13.22 -1.86 1.13
CA PRO A 110 -12.55 -3.14 1.20
C PRO A 110 -12.59 -3.63 2.66
N SER A 111 -13.37 -4.69 2.88
CA SER A 111 -13.36 -5.46 4.12
C SER A 111 -11.93 -5.94 4.44
N ILE A 112 -11.45 -5.59 5.64
CA ILE A 112 -10.15 -5.97 6.23
C ILE A 112 -10.06 -7.47 6.57
N GLN A 113 -11.00 -8.31 6.12
CA GLN A 113 -11.04 -9.73 6.48
C GLN A 113 -10.24 -10.68 5.58
N SER A 114 -9.45 -10.20 4.61
CA SER A 114 -8.64 -11.08 3.73
C SER A 114 -7.15 -11.19 4.10
N LEU A 115 -6.71 -10.59 5.21
CA LEU A 115 -5.30 -10.57 5.63
C LEU A 115 -4.94 -11.55 6.76
N LEU A 116 -5.71 -12.62 6.96
CA LEU A 116 -5.48 -13.60 8.02
C LEU A 116 -5.46 -15.08 7.56
N GLU A 117 -5.31 -15.33 6.25
CA GLU A 117 -5.27 -16.70 5.69
C GLU A 117 -3.94 -17.13 5.05
N ILE A 118 -2.83 -16.41 5.28
CA ILE A 118 -1.52 -16.78 4.68
C ILE A 118 -0.62 -17.64 5.59
N THR A 119 -1.05 -18.05 6.79
CA THR A 119 -0.20 -18.89 7.67
C THR A 119 -0.53 -20.38 7.71
N LYS A 120 -1.28 -20.94 6.75
CA LYS A 120 -1.71 -22.36 6.78
C LYS A 120 -1.35 -23.24 5.58
N SER A 121 -0.34 -22.91 4.80
CA SER A 121 0.09 -23.79 3.70
C SER A 121 1.61 -23.86 3.55
N SER A 122 2.25 -24.78 4.26
CA SER A 122 3.49 -25.44 3.80
C SER A 122 3.76 -26.73 4.61
N GLU A 123 2.88 -27.72 4.49
CA GLU A 123 3.29 -29.12 4.58
C GLU A 123 3.53 -29.65 3.17
N LEU A 124 4.53 -30.53 3.03
CA LEU A 124 4.98 -31.25 1.82
C LEU A 124 6.11 -30.61 0.99
N ILE A 125 7.34 -30.73 1.50
CA ILE A 125 8.49 -31.17 0.69
C ILE A 125 9.23 -32.27 1.45
N LYS A 126 9.12 -33.51 0.92
CA LYS A 126 9.95 -34.66 1.29
C LYS A 126 11.24 -34.64 0.48
N ASN A 127 12.35 -34.85 1.19
CA ASN A 127 13.62 -35.45 0.77
C ASN A 127 14.57 -34.64 -0.14
N ARG A 128 15.75 -34.33 0.41
CA ARG A 128 17.06 -34.97 0.09
C ARG A 128 18.19 -33.95 -0.07
N GLU A 129 19.04 -33.84 0.96
CA GLU A 129 20.48 -33.47 0.93
C GLU A 129 20.95 -33.40 2.40
N ARG A 130 21.53 -34.47 2.99
CA ARG A 130 22.96 -34.82 3.04
C ARG A 130 23.88 -33.58 3.19
N GLY A 131 24.20 -33.23 4.43
CA GLY A 131 25.20 -32.20 4.73
C GLY A 131 25.34 -31.90 6.22
N THR A 132 25.97 -32.82 6.95
CA THR A 132 26.78 -32.58 8.17
C THR A 132 26.39 -31.41 9.09
N THR A 133 25.36 -31.60 9.92
CA THR A 133 25.31 -30.95 11.23
C THR A 133 25.80 -31.93 12.28
N ARG A 134 27.00 -31.66 12.81
CA ARG A 134 27.44 -32.13 14.13
C ARG A 134 26.49 -31.51 15.16
N ARG A 135 25.33 -32.14 15.37
CA ARG A 135 24.71 -32.14 16.69
C ARG A 135 25.65 -32.97 17.56
N SER A 136 26.41 -32.31 18.42
CA SER A 136 26.82 -32.93 19.67
C SER A 136 25.55 -33.13 20.48
N SER A 137 24.79 -34.18 20.16
CA SER A 137 24.15 -34.96 21.20
C SER A 137 25.27 -35.33 22.14
N ILE A 138 25.40 -34.56 23.23
CA ILE A 138 25.96 -35.11 24.45
C ILE A 138 24.94 -36.19 24.82
N ASN A 139 25.11 -37.36 24.21
CA ASN A 139 24.88 -38.61 24.87
C ASN A 139 25.68 -38.46 26.16
N PHE A 140 25.01 -37.99 27.21
CA PHE A 140 25.45 -38.33 28.54
C PHE A 140 25.46 -39.86 28.52
N ASN A 141 26.64 -40.43 28.39
CA ASN A 141 26.94 -41.68 29.04
C ASN A 141 26.67 -41.43 30.53
N VAL A 142 25.39 -41.49 30.93
CA VAL A 142 25.00 -42.04 32.23
C VAL A 142 25.18 -43.55 32.10
N GLY A 143 26.42 -43.93 31.80
CA GLY A 143 26.90 -45.30 31.60
C GLY A 143 27.95 -45.61 32.65
N THR A 144 27.83 -45.00 33.83
CA THR A 144 28.54 -45.41 35.05
C THR A 144 27.86 -44.88 36.32
N LEU A 145 26.55 -44.55 36.27
CA LEU A 145 25.71 -44.76 37.44
C LEU A 145 25.34 -46.24 37.43
N GLY A 146 26.30 -47.06 37.85
CA GLY A 146 25.99 -48.39 38.33
C GLY A 146 24.89 -48.23 39.36
N ILE A 147 23.76 -48.84 39.06
CA ILE A 147 22.65 -49.11 39.96
C ILE A 147 23.27 -49.73 41.23
N PHE A 148 23.60 -48.90 42.22
CA PHE A 148 23.64 -49.36 43.60
C PHE A 148 22.18 -49.40 44.03
N SER A 149 21.57 -50.51 43.62
CA SER A 149 20.37 -51.09 44.20
C SER A 149 20.36 -50.79 45.69
N ALA A 150 19.23 -50.26 46.16
CA ALA A 150 18.85 -50.14 47.56
C ALA A 150 18.72 -51.53 48.22
N LYS A 151 19.81 -52.31 48.18
CA LYS A 151 20.10 -53.36 49.15
C LYS A 151 20.73 -52.64 50.33
N GLU A 152 19.95 -52.57 51.41
CA GLU A 152 20.43 -52.62 52.78
C GLU A 152 21.96 -52.54 52.90
N ILE A 153 22.52 -51.33 52.96
CA ILE A 153 23.83 -51.15 53.57
C ILE A 153 23.56 -51.28 55.06
N ARG A 154 23.34 -52.53 55.51
CA ARG A 154 23.62 -52.89 56.89
C ARG A 154 25.10 -52.61 57.08
N PRO A 155 25.51 -51.89 58.13
CA PRO A 155 26.91 -51.88 58.51
C PRO A 155 27.31 -53.34 58.65
N ARG A 156 28.21 -53.81 57.78
CA ARG A 156 28.93 -55.06 58.02
C ARG A 156 29.81 -54.78 59.22
N VAL A 157 29.22 -54.94 60.40
CA VAL A 157 29.97 -55.24 61.62
C VAL A 157 30.81 -56.44 61.23
N SER A 158 32.13 -56.23 61.22
CA SER A 158 33.10 -57.29 61.01
C SER A 158 32.90 -58.32 62.12
N GLU A 159 32.14 -59.39 61.86
CA GLU A 159 31.93 -60.54 62.75
C GLU A 159 33.22 -61.39 62.93
N ASN A 160 34.40 -60.91 62.51
CA ASN A 160 35.61 -61.71 62.39
C ASN A 160 36.83 -61.13 63.12
N ILE A 161 36.69 -60.87 64.42
CA ILE A 161 37.77 -61.25 65.34
C ILE A 161 37.10 -61.99 66.52
N PRO A 162 36.88 -63.31 66.42
CA PRO A 162 36.63 -64.10 67.60
C PRO A 162 37.94 -64.10 68.40
N VAL A 163 38.07 -63.14 69.32
CA VAL A 163 39.00 -63.26 70.44
C VAL A 163 38.46 -64.43 71.26
N ARG A 164 38.81 -65.65 70.84
CA ARG A 164 38.67 -66.83 71.67
C ARG A 164 39.51 -66.56 72.89
N SER A 165 38.87 -66.15 73.99
CA SER A 165 39.47 -66.30 75.31
C SER A 165 39.83 -67.78 75.42
N MET A 166 41.13 -68.08 75.35
CA MET A 166 41.64 -69.39 75.73
C MET A 166 41.51 -69.47 77.25
N THR A 167 40.30 -69.69 77.74
CA THR A 167 40.08 -70.11 79.11
C THR A 167 40.66 -71.51 79.23
N LEU A 168 41.87 -71.60 79.77
CA LEU A 168 42.41 -72.84 80.27
C LEU A 168 41.45 -73.32 81.36
N ASP A 169 40.67 -74.36 81.06
CA ASP A 169 39.86 -75.10 82.02
C ASP A 169 40.79 -75.81 83.00
N VAL A 170 41.39 -75.04 83.89
CA VAL A 170 42.00 -75.55 85.10
C VAL A 170 40.83 -75.99 85.98
N LEU A 171 40.68 -77.30 86.18
CA LEU A 171 39.80 -77.85 87.19
C LEU A 171 40.33 -77.42 88.57
N ILE A 172 39.96 -76.22 88.98
CA ILE A 172 40.22 -75.73 90.33
C ILE A 172 39.29 -76.53 91.24
N LYS A 173 39.84 -77.23 92.24
CA LYS A 173 39.02 -77.83 93.29
C LYS A 173 38.43 -76.69 94.10
N ASP A 174 37.15 -76.42 93.92
CA ASP A 174 36.43 -75.28 94.53
C ASP A 174 36.24 -75.39 96.06
N GLN A 175 36.76 -76.45 96.69
CA GLN A 175 36.65 -76.65 98.14
C GLN A 175 38.03 -76.82 98.77
N PHE A 176 38.36 -75.89 99.66
CA PHE A 176 39.55 -76.00 100.50
C PHE A 176 39.35 -77.08 101.56
N ASP A 177 40.42 -77.76 101.93
CA ASP A 177 40.45 -78.56 103.14
C ASP A 177 40.16 -77.63 104.35
N GLU A 178 39.31 -78.04 105.27
CA GLU A 178 38.78 -77.22 106.36
C GLU A 178 39.90 -76.56 107.21
N LYS A 179 41.03 -77.26 107.37
CA LYS A 179 42.22 -76.71 108.04
C LYS A 179 42.91 -75.61 107.23
N ILE A 180 42.93 -75.76 105.91
CA ILE A 180 43.53 -74.80 104.99
C ILE A 180 42.64 -73.56 104.87
N ALA A 181 41.32 -73.74 104.77
CA ALA A 181 40.33 -72.67 104.76
C ALA A 181 40.41 -71.79 106.03
N ASN A 182 40.46 -72.41 107.22
CA ASN A 182 40.59 -71.70 108.49
C ASN A 182 41.93 -70.94 108.60
N ASN A 183 43.04 -71.54 108.16
CA ASN A 183 44.33 -70.84 108.12
C ASN A 183 44.28 -69.62 107.19
N PHE A 184 43.62 -69.71 106.03
CA PHE A 184 43.43 -68.57 105.13
C PHE A 184 42.50 -67.52 105.73
N ALA A 185 41.41 -67.91 106.39
CA ALA A 185 40.51 -67.00 107.08
C ALA A 185 41.27 -66.19 108.16
N ASP A 186 42.11 -66.84 108.96
CA ASP A 186 42.92 -66.16 109.98
C ASP A 186 43.95 -65.20 109.37
N ILE A 187 44.52 -65.56 108.22
CA ILE A 187 45.44 -64.69 107.48
C ILE A 187 44.70 -63.46 106.93
N ILE A 188 43.50 -63.66 106.38
CA ILE A 188 42.67 -62.57 105.84
C ILE A 188 42.15 -61.67 106.97
N GLU A 189 41.78 -62.22 108.12
CA GLU A 189 41.37 -61.45 109.30
C GLU A 189 42.50 -60.53 109.78
N ARG A 190 43.75 -61.04 109.83
CA ARG A 190 44.92 -60.19 110.07
C ARG A 190 45.13 -59.13 108.99
N MET A 191 44.74 -59.37 107.75
CA MET A 191 44.79 -58.36 106.68
C MET A 191 43.69 -57.31 106.85
N ILE A 192 42.49 -57.69 107.26
CA ILE A 192 41.39 -56.78 107.60
C ILE A 192 41.80 -55.89 108.78
N ASP A 193 42.42 -56.45 109.81
CA ASP A 193 42.94 -55.69 110.96
C ASP A 193 43.98 -54.66 110.53
N LYS A 194 44.91 -55.06 109.64
CA LYS A 194 45.90 -54.14 109.06
C LYS A 194 45.23 -53.05 108.21
N LEU A 195 44.21 -53.39 107.43
CA LEU A 195 43.43 -52.41 106.69
C LEU A 195 42.72 -51.46 107.67
N GLU A 196 42.20 -51.93 108.81
CA GLU A 196 41.59 -51.08 109.85
C GLU A 196 42.61 -50.12 110.48
N VAL A 197 43.85 -50.55 110.71
CA VAL A 197 44.93 -49.65 111.11
C VAL A 197 45.17 -48.57 110.06
N ILE A 198 45.18 -48.93 108.77
CA ILE A 198 45.36 -47.98 107.66
C ILE A 198 44.21 -46.95 107.59
N LYS A 199 43.00 -47.31 108.03
CA LYS A 199 41.85 -46.38 108.14
C LYS A 199 42.21 -45.14 108.96
N HIS A 200 42.91 -45.37 110.06
CA HIS A 200 43.21 -44.37 111.07
C HIS A 200 44.43 -43.52 110.70
N THR A 201 45.24 -44.00 109.75
CA THR A 201 46.40 -43.26 109.24
C THR A 201 46.05 -42.31 108.08
N ILE A 202 44.92 -42.52 107.40
CA ILE A 202 44.45 -41.64 106.33
C ILE A 202 43.48 -40.61 106.95
N PRO A 203 43.82 -39.31 106.96
CA PRO A 203 43.02 -38.26 107.61
C PRO A 203 41.83 -37.83 106.74
N VAL A 204 41.00 -38.79 106.28
CA VAL A 204 39.79 -38.52 105.51
C VAL A 204 38.62 -39.29 106.13
N PRO A 205 37.52 -38.60 106.52
CA PRO A 205 36.36 -39.27 107.10
C PRO A 205 35.71 -40.23 106.09
N VAL A 206 35.47 -41.46 106.54
CA VAL A 206 34.73 -42.46 105.77
C VAL A 206 33.27 -42.03 105.72
N ILE A 207 32.83 -41.51 104.59
CA ILE A 207 31.40 -41.43 104.27
C ILE A 207 30.93 -42.87 104.09
N ASP A 208 29.79 -43.27 104.66
CA ASP A 208 29.21 -44.59 104.39
C ASP A 208 28.97 -44.70 102.87
N TRP A 209 29.82 -45.50 102.22
CA TRP A 209 29.75 -45.76 100.80
C TRP A 209 28.66 -46.81 100.59
N ASP A 210 27.49 -46.36 100.16
CA ASP A 210 26.44 -47.24 99.71
C ASP A 210 26.90 -47.95 98.42
N GLU A 211 26.86 -49.29 98.41
CA GLU A 211 27.18 -50.14 97.26
C GLU A 211 26.13 -49.99 96.13
N SER A 212 25.08 -49.18 96.33
CA SER A 212 24.11 -48.82 95.30
C SER A 212 24.71 -47.88 94.25
N PHE A 213 25.20 -48.48 93.16
CA PHE A 213 25.55 -47.87 91.87
C PHE A 213 25.33 -46.36 91.76
N LYS A 214 26.39 -45.58 92.03
CA LYS A 214 26.47 -44.23 91.48
C LYS A 214 26.58 -44.35 89.96
N SER A 215 25.82 -43.54 89.23
CA SER A 215 25.77 -43.58 87.77
C SER A 215 27.19 -43.39 87.18
N LEU A 216 27.44 -43.90 85.96
CA LEU A 216 28.73 -43.77 85.28
C LEU A 216 29.21 -42.30 85.20
N GLU A 217 28.26 -41.37 85.17
CA GLU A 217 28.42 -39.91 85.16
C GLU A 217 28.78 -39.32 86.54
N GLU A 218 28.69 -40.08 87.62
CA GLU A 218 29.14 -39.69 88.97
C GLU A 218 30.45 -40.40 89.36
N CYS A 219 30.77 -41.53 88.70
CA CYS A 219 32.07 -42.21 88.81
C CYS A 219 33.14 -41.62 87.87
N TYR A 220 32.75 -41.13 86.70
CA TYR A 220 33.65 -40.60 85.66
C TYR A 220 33.17 -39.27 85.05
N GLY A 221 31.99 -38.77 85.42
CA GLY A 221 31.53 -37.52 84.88
C GLY A 221 32.36 -36.36 85.41
N ASP A 222 32.78 -35.56 84.44
CA ASP A 222 33.61 -34.38 84.55
C ASP A 222 35.01 -34.62 85.17
N ILE A 223 35.73 -35.62 84.64
CA ILE A 223 37.10 -35.33 84.15
C ILE A 223 36.95 -34.79 82.72
N LYS A 224 36.15 -33.74 82.55
CA LYS A 224 36.47 -32.82 81.47
C LYS A 224 37.82 -32.29 81.88
N SER A 225 38.80 -32.60 81.06
CA SER A 225 39.97 -31.80 80.81
C SER A 225 39.55 -30.35 80.49
N GLU A 226 38.93 -29.65 81.45
CA GLU A 226 39.17 -28.24 81.58
C GLU A 226 40.67 -28.16 81.83
N GLU A 227 41.34 -27.68 80.80
CA GLU A 227 42.71 -27.21 80.84
C GLU A 227 43.07 -26.77 82.25
N CYS A 228 44.12 -27.38 82.80
CA CYS A 228 44.92 -26.75 83.83
C CYS A 228 45.36 -25.38 83.31
N ALA A 229 44.50 -24.38 83.44
CA ALA A 229 44.84 -22.99 83.44
C ALA A 229 45.65 -22.76 84.72
N LEU A 230 46.93 -23.12 84.63
CA LEU A 230 48.00 -22.74 85.54
C LEU A 230 48.14 -21.22 85.53
N VAL A 231 47.24 -20.48 86.19
CA VAL A 231 47.57 -19.17 86.76
C VAL A 231 46.70 -18.95 87.99
N SER A 232 47.24 -19.29 89.15
CA SER A 232 46.96 -18.52 90.36
C SER A 232 48.29 -18.32 91.08
N GLU A 233 48.84 -17.12 90.94
CA GLU A 233 50.14 -16.66 91.46
C GLU A 233 50.15 -16.45 92.99
N ASN A 234 49.16 -16.93 93.72
CA ASN A 234 49.08 -16.73 95.17
C ASN A 234 49.23 -18.05 95.92
N GLY A 235 50.47 -18.53 95.99
CA GLY A 235 51.15 -18.82 97.26
C GLY A 235 50.51 -19.73 98.31
N GLU A 236 49.59 -20.62 97.98
CA GLU A 236 49.18 -21.72 98.85
C GLU A 236 49.19 -23.02 98.04
N GLU A 237 50.27 -23.80 98.19
CA GLU A 237 50.39 -25.17 97.70
C GLU A 237 49.44 -26.09 98.50
N ASP A 238 48.14 -25.86 98.34
CA ASP A 238 47.11 -26.72 98.90
C ASP A 238 46.95 -27.95 98.00
N ASN A 239 47.65 -29.01 98.37
CA ASN A 239 47.34 -30.46 98.33
C ASN A 239 46.07 -30.96 97.57
N PHE A 240 45.72 -30.41 96.40
CA PHE A 240 44.51 -30.76 95.65
C PHE A 240 44.55 -32.20 95.10
N PHE A 241 45.73 -32.66 94.67
CA PHE A 241 45.96 -34.06 94.30
C PHE A 241 45.92 -35.03 95.49
N GLY A 242 46.20 -34.55 96.71
CA GLY A 242 46.17 -35.36 97.93
C GLY A 242 44.75 -35.77 98.33
N LYS A 243 43.75 -34.92 98.04
CA LYS A 243 42.37 -35.12 98.51
C LYS A 243 41.59 -36.16 97.68
N PHE A 244 41.62 -36.06 96.35
CA PHE A 244 40.98 -37.05 95.47
C PHE A 244 41.66 -38.42 95.55
N GLY A 245 42.99 -38.44 95.64
CA GLY A 245 43.76 -39.66 95.84
C GLY A 245 43.44 -40.32 97.18
N ALA A 246 43.37 -39.55 98.27
CA ALA A 246 43.03 -40.07 99.59
C ALA A 246 41.57 -40.53 99.72
N GLU A 247 40.63 -39.85 99.06
CA GLU A 247 39.23 -40.28 99.00
C GLU A 247 39.08 -41.58 98.20
N LYS A 248 39.67 -41.67 97.00
CA LYS A 248 39.67 -42.91 96.21
C LYS A 248 40.34 -44.04 96.98
N LEU A 249 41.49 -43.79 97.61
CA LEU A 249 42.20 -44.78 98.41
C LEU A 249 41.36 -45.27 99.60
N GLN A 250 40.63 -44.36 100.26
CA GLN A 250 39.73 -44.73 101.34
C GLN A 250 38.52 -45.53 100.81
N ARG A 251 38.00 -45.22 99.62
CA ARG A 251 36.94 -46.00 98.95
C ARG A 251 37.41 -47.41 98.63
N ASP A 252 38.54 -47.53 97.92
CA ASP A 252 39.13 -48.80 97.51
C ASP A 252 39.45 -49.65 98.74
N ARG A 253 39.98 -49.04 99.81
CA ARG A 253 40.21 -49.70 101.11
C ARG A 253 38.91 -50.23 101.72
N THR A 254 37.85 -49.43 101.75
CA THR A 254 36.57 -49.82 102.37
C THR A 254 35.92 -50.95 101.59
N TYR A 255 35.97 -50.87 100.25
CA TYR A 255 35.54 -51.93 99.34
C TYR A 255 36.34 -53.23 99.55
N ILE A 256 37.67 -53.19 99.53
CA ILE A 256 38.53 -54.36 99.77
C ILE A 256 38.25 -54.93 101.17
N SER A 257 38.09 -54.10 102.19
CA SER A 257 37.75 -54.54 103.55
C SER A 257 36.40 -55.28 103.58
N ASN A 258 35.38 -54.78 102.89
CA ASN A 258 34.07 -55.43 102.81
C ASN A 258 34.12 -56.76 102.04
N VAL A 259 34.84 -56.80 100.91
CA VAL A 259 35.03 -58.03 100.13
C VAL A 259 35.81 -59.08 100.93
N LEU A 260 36.88 -58.68 101.62
CA LEU A 260 37.67 -59.58 102.47
C LEU A 260 36.86 -60.07 103.68
N LYS A 261 35.99 -59.24 104.27
CA LYS A 261 35.07 -59.66 105.35
C LYS A 261 34.08 -60.71 104.85
N LYS A 262 33.40 -60.43 103.72
CA LYS A 262 32.50 -61.39 103.04
C LYS A 262 33.24 -62.70 102.74
N LEU A 263 34.49 -62.64 102.28
CA LEU A 263 35.34 -63.81 102.02
C LEU A 263 35.74 -64.57 103.29
N THR A 264 36.05 -63.89 104.41
CA THR A 264 36.35 -64.57 105.68
C THR A 264 35.15 -65.30 106.24
N GLU A 265 33.96 -64.71 106.13
CA GLU A 265 32.70 -65.33 106.55
C GLU A 265 32.38 -66.55 105.68
N GLU A 266 32.56 -66.45 104.36
CA GLU A 266 32.38 -67.56 103.43
C GLU A 266 33.38 -68.71 103.67
N LEU A 267 34.66 -68.40 103.86
CA LEU A 267 35.68 -69.41 104.15
C LEU A 267 35.43 -70.13 105.47
N ARG A 268 34.91 -69.45 106.51
CA ARG A 268 34.59 -70.07 107.81
C ARG A 268 33.32 -70.91 107.77
N THR A 269 32.36 -70.56 106.93
CA THR A 269 31.03 -71.21 106.92
C THR A 269 30.91 -72.30 105.86
N GLN A 270 31.52 -72.10 104.69
CA GLN A 270 31.31 -72.94 103.50
C GLN A 270 32.62 -73.52 102.94
N ASN A 271 33.79 -73.05 103.39
CA ASN A 271 35.12 -73.41 102.87
C ASN A 271 35.28 -73.14 101.35
N THR A 272 34.47 -72.24 100.79
CA THR A 272 34.47 -71.79 99.39
C THR A 272 34.90 -70.33 99.28
N TYR A 273 35.15 -69.86 98.06
CA TYR A 273 35.57 -68.48 97.76
C TYR A 273 34.74 -67.87 96.61
N ASP A 274 33.49 -68.30 96.47
CA ASP A 274 32.57 -67.90 95.40
C ASP A 274 32.27 -66.40 95.44
N CYS A 275 32.28 -65.76 96.61
CA CYS A 275 32.09 -64.32 96.72
C CYS A 275 33.24 -63.55 96.06
N LEU A 276 34.49 -63.95 96.29
CA LEU A 276 35.64 -63.32 95.61
C LEU A 276 35.61 -63.60 94.11
N LYS A 277 35.20 -64.80 93.70
CA LYS A 277 35.07 -65.16 92.28
C LYS A 277 34.02 -64.30 91.57
N LYS A 278 32.82 -64.16 92.15
CA LYS A 278 31.77 -63.28 91.63
C LYS A 278 32.23 -61.84 91.52
N GLU A 279 32.92 -61.33 92.54
CA GLU A 279 33.41 -59.96 92.53
C GLU A 279 34.49 -59.74 91.45
N ILE A 280 35.38 -60.70 91.25
CA ILE A 280 36.36 -60.67 90.15
C ILE A 280 35.64 -60.73 88.80
N ASP A 281 34.65 -61.61 88.64
CA ASP A 281 33.86 -61.73 87.41
C ASP A 281 33.08 -60.44 87.11
N ASP A 282 32.53 -59.77 88.12
CA ASP A 282 31.85 -58.49 88.00
C ASP A 282 32.83 -57.36 87.61
N ILE A 283 34.03 -57.31 88.19
CA ILE A 283 35.09 -56.37 87.78
C ILE A 283 35.52 -56.59 86.33
N VAL A 284 35.73 -57.85 85.95
CA VAL A 284 36.07 -58.22 84.57
C VAL A 284 34.95 -57.78 83.62
N LYS A 285 33.70 -58.07 83.96
CA LYS A 285 32.53 -57.68 83.16
C LYS A 285 32.42 -56.16 83.00
N ILE A 286 32.60 -55.39 84.08
CA ILE A 286 32.60 -53.91 84.02
C ILE A 286 33.73 -53.42 83.10
N SER A 287 34.92 -54.01 83.18
CA SER A 287 36.05 -53.63 82.32
C SER A 287 35.79 -53.96 80.84
N GLU A 288 35.15 -55.09 80.55
CA GLU A 288 34.74 -55.48 79.21
C GLU A 288 33.66 -54.54 78.67
N ASP A 289 32.65 -54.20 79.48
CA ASP A 289 31.60 -53.26 79.11
C ASP A 289 32.16 -51.85 78.84
N GLN A 290 33.12 -51.38 79.64
CA GLN A 290 33.83 -50.12 79.40
C GLN A 290 34.61 -50.15 78.08
N HIS A 291 35.39 -51.21 77.86
CA HIS A 291 36.16 -51.37 76.62
C HIS A 291 35.23 -51.45 75.39
N ASN A 292 34.12 -52.18 75.49
CA ASN A 292 33.11 -52.23 74.44
C ASN A 292 32.54 -50.83 74.16
N LEU A 293 32.26 -50.04 75.19
CA LEU A 293 31.76 -48.67 75.05
C LEU A 293 32.77 -47.77 74.32
N GLU A 294 34.05 -47.87 74.65
CA GLU A 294 35.14 -47.16 73.97
C GLU A 294 35.21 -47.53 72.48
N VAL A 295 35.20 -48.84 72.18
CA VAL A 295 35.21 -49.34 70.80
C VAL A 295 33.97 -48.85 70.04
N TYR A 296 32.78 -48.88 70.66
CA TYR A 296 31.58 -48.33 70.04
C TYR A 296 31.70 -46.83 69.80
N TYR A 297 32.23 -46.06 70.77
CA TYR A 297 32.43 -44.63 70.62
C TYR A 297 33.38 -44.31 69.45
N GLU A 298 34.49 -45.04 69.31
CA GLU A 298 35.40 -44.90 68.17
C GLU A 298 34.71 -45.18 66.84
N ILE A 299 33.96 -46.30 66.74
CA ILE A 299 33.21 -46.65 65.52
C ILE A 299 32.18 -45.56 65.18
N TRP A 300 31.44 -45.06 66.17
CA TRP A 300 30.44 -44.00 65.95
C TRP A 300 31.09 -42.67 65.58
N SER A 301 32.24 -42.34 66.18
CA SER A 301 33.03 -41.16 65.86
C SER A 301 33.53 -41.19 64.41
N GLU A 302 34.09 -42.32 63.97
CA GLU A 302 34.53 -42.51 62.59
C GLU A 302 33.37 -42.40 61.60
N GLN A 303 32.22 -43.02 61.90
CA GLN A 303 31.02 -42.92 61.06
C GLN A 303 30.51 -41.48 60.96
N LEU A 304 30.50 -40.76 62.08
CA LEU A 304 30.10 -39.36 62.13
C LEU A 304 31.05 -38.49 61.30
N GLN A 305 32.36 -38.75 61.38
CA GLN A 305 33.36 -38.06 60.57
C GLN A 305 33.13 -38.31 59.08
N GLN A 306 32.92 -39.56 58.66
CA GLN A 306 32.64 -39.91 57.26
C GLN A 306 31.37 -39.23 56.73
N LEU A 307 30.31 -39.20 57.54
CA LEU A 307 29.07 -38.51 57.19
C LEU A 307 29.29 -37.00 57.03
N ASN A 308 30.06 -36.38 57.92
CA ASN A 308 30.40 -34.97 57.83
C ASN A 308 31.22 -34.66 56.57
N GLU A 309 32.20 -35.50 56.23
CA GLU A 309 32.98 -35.36 54.99
C GLU A 309 32.09 -35.47 53.75
N LEU A 310 31.15 -36.42 53.71
CA LEU A 310 30.19 -36.54 52.61
C LEU A 310 29.28 -35.31 52.51
N ILE A 311 28.82 -34.77 53.64
CA ILE A 311 28.02 -33.54 53.68
C ILE A 311 28.82 -32.36 53.13
N GLU A 312 30.10 -32.21 53.49
CA GLU A 312 30.95 -31.12 52.98
C GLU A 312 31.24 -31.26 51.48
N ILE A 313 31.53 -32.47 50.99
CA ILE A 313 31.70 -32.72 49.56
C ILE A 313 30.42 -32.36 48.79
N GLU A 314 29.27 -32.78 49.30
CA GLU A 314 27.97 -32.51 48.68
C GLU A 314 27.61 -31.02 48.73
N LYS A 315 27.94 -30.30 49.81
CA LYS A 315 27.79 -28.84 49.87
C LYS A 315 28.62 -28.13 48.80
N VAL A 316 29.89 -28.50 48.64
CA VAL A 316 30.78 -27.90 47.64
C VAL A 316 30.28 -28.21 46.22
N ASN A 317 29.86 -29.45 45.96
CA ASN A 317 29.31 -29.84 44.67
C ASN A 317 28.03 -29.05 44.34
N ASN A 318 27.11 -28.91 45.29
CA ASN A 318 25.89 -28.11 45.13
C ASN A 318 26.21 -26.63 44.90
N GLN A 319 27.19 -26.06 45.59
CA GLN A 319 27.62 -24.68 45.33
C GLN A 319 28.18 -24.49 43.91
N LEU A 320 28.95 -25.46 43.40
CA LEU A 320 29.44 -25.44 42.03
C LEU A 320 28.31 -25.56 40.99
N GLN A 321 27.33 -26.44 41.24
CA GLN A 321 26.15 -26.57 40.39
C GLN A 321 25.31 -25.29 40.37
N ILE A 322 25.13 -24.64 41.53
CA ILE A 322 24.43 -23.35 41.60
C ILE A 322 25.19 -22.28 40.81
N LYS A 323 26.53 -22.19 40.96
CA LYS A 323 27.35 -21.22 40.22
C LYS A 323 27.30 -21.44 38.71
N THR A 324 27.38 -22.68 38.26
CA THR A 324 27.30 -23.02 36.83
C THR A 324 25.90 -22.72 36.26
N ALA A 325 24.84 -23.11 36.97
CA ALA A 325 23.47 -22.77 36.59
C ALA A 325 23.24 -21.25 36.51
N LEU A 326 23.78 -20.46 37.46
CA LEU A 326 23.72 -18.99 37.42
C LEU A 326 24.43 -18.42 36.19
N SER A 327 25.65 -18.90 35.90
CA SER A 327 26.40 -18.47 34.71
C SER A 327 25.68 -18.80 33.40
N ASP A 328 25.08 -19.99 33.29
CA ASP A 328 24.27 -20.36 32.13
C ASP A 328 23.02 -19.47 32.00
N THR A 329 22.39 -19.15 33.13
CA THR A 329 21.21 -18.26 33.16
C THR A 329 21.58 -16.85 32.70
N GLU A 330 22.71 -16.31 33.13
CA GLU A 330 23.25 -15.02 32.67
C GLU A 330 23.57 -15.05 31.18
N GLN A 331 24.20 -16.12 30.68
CA GLN A 331 24.52 -16.26 29.26
C GLN A 331 23.25 -16.33 28.39
N ILE A 332 22.24 -17.10 28.82
CA ILE A 332 20.96 -17.21 28.13
C ILE A 332 20.22 -15.86 28.16
N SER A 333 20.22 -15.17 29.31
CA SER A 333 19.65 -13.83 29.45
C SER A 333 20.30 -12.84 28.49
N GLY A 334 21.63 -12.84 28.38
CA GLY A 334 22.36 -12.01 27.41
C GLY A 334 21.98 -12.32 25.96
N LYS A 335 21.84 -13.61 25.59
CA LYS A 335 21.39 -14.02 24.25
C LYS A 335 19.96 -13.54 23.97
N ILE A 336 19.05 -13.62 24.93
CA ILE A 336 17.68 -13.12 24.79
C ILE A 336 17.69 -11.61 24.57
N GLN A 337 18.45 -10.85 25.37
CA GLN A 337 18.57 -9.40 25.21
C GLN A 337 19.15 -9.02 23.85
N ASN A 338 20.16 -9.74 23.36
CA ASN A 338 20.72 -9.52 22.03
C ASN A 338 19.69 -9.79 20.92
N ILE A 339 18.87 -10.84 21.05
CA ILE A 339 17.80 -11.13 20.09
C ILE A 339 16.74 -10.03 20.13
N ILE A 340 16.32 -9.57 21.31
CA ILE A 340 15.34 -8.48 21.48
C ILE A 340 15.87 -7.21 20.82
N ASN A 341 17.11 -6.81 21.14
CA ASN A 341 17.73 -5.61 20.59
C ASN A 341 17.88 -5.70 19.05
N ASN A 342 18.33 -6.84 18.53
CA ASN A 342 18.46 -7.06 17.10
C ASN A 342 17.09 -7.04 16.40
N SER A 343 16.06 -7.63 17.02
CA SER A 343 14.70 -7.60 16.48
C SER A 343 14.12 -6.18 16.45
N ALA A 344 14.37 -5.37 17.49
CA ALA A 344 13.95 -3.98 17.56
C ALA A 344 14.67 -3.13 16.50
N LEU A 345 15.98 -3.33 16.31
CA LEU A 345 16.75 -2.66 15.26
C LEU A 345 16.24 -3.01 13.86
N LYS A 346 15.95 -4.29 13.60
CA LYS A 346 15.37 -4.74 12.32
C LYS A 346 13.99 -4.14 12.09
N LEU A 347 13.14 -4.09 13.12
CA LEU A 347 11.81 -3.50 13.02
C LEU A 347 11.89 -2.00 12.70
N ASN A 348 12.72 -1.25 13.42
CA ASN A 348 12.95 0.18 13.17
C ASN A 348 13.51 0.44 11.76
N PHE A 349 14.35 -0.45 11.24
CA PHE A 349 14.86 -0.35 9.87
C PHE A 349 13.74 -0.54 8.84
N VAL A 350 12.89 -1.57 9.02
CA VAL A 350 11.75 -1.83 8.13
C VAL A 350 10.75 -0.67 8.16
N GLU A 351 10.45 -0.13 9.34
CA GLU A 351 9.57 1.02 9.51
C GLU A 351 10.08 2.24 8.73
N LYS A 352 11.35 2.65 8.95
CA LYS A 352 11.97 3.77 8.22
C LYS A 352 12.04 3.54 6.71
N TRP A 353 12.27 2.29 6.29
CA TRP A 353 12.27 1.93 4.87
C TRP A 353 10.88 2.07 4.25
N GLU A 354 9.84 1.63 4.95
CA GLU A 354 8.45 1.75 4.51
C GLU A 354 8.00 3.21 4.48
N GLU A 355 8.33 4.01 5.49
CA GLU A 355 8.10 5.46 5.53
C GLU A 355 8.74 6.16 4.33
N SER A 356 10.01 5.85 4.05
CA SER A 356 10.74 6.43 2.92
C SER A 356 10.10 6.05 1.57
N ARG A 357 9.67 4.79 1.43
CA ARG A 357 8.98 4.30 0.24
C ARG A 357 7.63 4.99 0.06
N LEU A 358 6.86 5.16 1.13
CA LEU A 358 5.57 5.85 1.11
C LEU A 358 5.76 7.33 0.72
N MET A 359 6.75 8.01 1.30
CA MET A 359 7.08 9.40 0.97
C MET A 359 7.47 9.54 -0.51
N GLN A 360 8.28 8.62 -1.04
CA GLN A 360 8.64 8.61 -2.46
C GLN A 360 7.41 8.41 -3.36
N GLN A 361 6.51 7.48 -3.01
CA GLN A 361 5.28 7.27 -3.77
C GLN A 361 4.37 8.48 -3.73
N LYS A 362 4.22 9.13 -2.57
CA LYS A 362 3.45 10.36 -2.40
C LYS A 362 3.99 11.46 -3.29
N LEU A 363 5.30 11.69 -3.30
CA LEU A 363 5.94 12.67 -4.17
C LEU A 363 5.71 12.38 -5.66
N LEU A 364 5.80 11.12 -6.09
CA LEU A 364 5.53 10.74 -7.48
C LEU A 364 4.07 10.98 -7.88
N LEU A 365 3.12 10.76 -6.96
CA LEU A 365 1.72 11.06 -7.18
C LEU A 365 1.48 12.57 -7.28
N GLU A 366 2.05 13.36 -6.38
CA GLU A 366 1.97 14.83 -6.40
C GLU A 366 2.53 15.41 -7.72
N MET A 367 3.69 14.90 -8.19
CA MET A 367 4.25 15.32 -9.48
C MET A 367 3.34 14.97 -10.66
N LYS A 368 2.71 13.79 -10.65
CA LYS A 368 1.76 13.39 -11.69
C LYS A 368 0.51 14.25 -11.65
N GLU A 369 -0.03 14.50 -10.47
CA GLU A 369 -1.19 15.37 -10.26
C GLU A 369 -0.91 16.78 -10.75
N GLN A 370 0.24 17.36 -10.39
CA GLN A 370 0.65 18.67 -10.89
C GLN A 370 0.76 18.69 -12.42
N SER A 371 1.36 17.66 -13.04
CA SER A 371 1.45 17.58 -14.50
C SER A 371 0.08 17.47 -15.20
N LEU A 372 -0.92 16.86 -14.55
CA LEU A 372 -2.28 16.78 -15.05
C LEU A 372 -3.01 18.12 -14.88
N ASN A 373 -2.80 18.79 -13.75
CA ASN A 373 -3.33 20.13 -13.49
C ASN A 373 -2.77 21.16 -14.48
N ASP A 374 -1.48 21.08 -14.82
CA ASP A 374 -0.85 21.94 -15.83
C ASP A 374 -1.50 21.70 -17.20
N LYS A 375 -1.70 20.44 -17.61
CA LYS A 375 -2.40 20.10 -18.86
C LYS A 375 -3.84 20.60 -18.86
N LEU A 376 -4.56 20.47 -17.75
CA LEU A 376 -5.92 20.97 -17.60
C LEU A 376 -5.96 22.49 -17.73
N SER A 377 -5.02 23.19 -17.09
CA SER A 377 -4.84 24.64 -17.24
C SER A 377 -4.59 25.02 -18.70
N ASP A 378 -3.75 24.29 -19.41
CA ASP A 378 -3.50 24.54 -20.83
C ASP A 378 -4.72 24.28 -21.71
N TYR A 379 -5.51 23.24 -21.43
CA TYR A 379 -6.77 22.99 -22.14
C TYR A 379 -7.81 24.07 -21.87
N THR A 380 -7.98 24.52 -20.63
CA THR A 380 -8.91 25.61 -20.31
C THR A 380 -8.51 26.93 -20.95
N LYS A 381 -7.21 27.21 -21.09
CA LYS A 381 -6.73 28.38 -21.87
C LYS A 381 -7.10 28.24 -23.35
N LYS A 382 -6.91 27.05 -23.95
CA LYS A 382 -7.28 26.79 -25.35
C LYS A 382 -8.77 26.91 -25.58
N GLU A 383 -9.58 26.36 -24.69
CA GLU A 383 -11.04 26.47 -24.72
C GLU A 383 -11.49 27.93 -24.71
N LYS A 384 -10.93 28.77 -23.83
CA LYS A 384 -11.21 30.22 -23.82
C LYS A 384 -10.83 30.92 -25.13
N VAL A 385 -9.71 30.54 -25.74
CA VAL A 385 -9.29 31.09 -27.03
C VAL A 385 -10.26 30.66 -28.13
N ASP A 386 -10.66 29.39 -28.15
CA ASP A 386 -11.64 28.86 -29.11
C ASP A 386 -13.02 29.52 -28.93
N GLU A 387 -13.44 29.78 -27.69
CA GLU A 387 -14.67 30.55 -27.38
C GLU A 387 -14.60 31.97 -27.96
N ILE A 388 -13.47 32.67 -27.79
CA ILE A 388 -13.26 34.02 -28.35
C ILE A 388 -13.32 33.98 -29.88
N ILE A 389 -12.55 33.09 -30.51
CA ILE A 389 -12.50 32.94 -31.98
C ILE A 389 -13.88 32.57 -32.52
N SER A 390 -14.59 31.65 -31.87
CA SER A 390 -15.96 31.28 -32.25
C SER A 390 -16.90 32.47 -32.14
N GLY A 391 -16.76 33.29 -31.10
CA GLY A 391 -17.51 34.54 -30.94
C GLY A 391 -17.26 35.52 -32.09
N GLU A 392 -15.99 35.76 -32.42
CA GLU A 392 -15.58 36.63 -33.54
C GLU A 392 -16.06 36.11 -34.90
N LEU A 393 -16.03 34.78 -35.10
CA LEU A 393 -16.52 34.17 -36.33
C LEU A 393 -18.04 34.34 -36.47
N ILE A 394 -18.78 34.18 -35.37
CA ILE A 394 -20.23 34.41 -35.35
C ILE A 394 -20.56 35.87 -35.68
N THR A 395 -19.87 36.83 -35.07
CA THR A 395 -20.11 38.26 -35.33
C THR A 395 -19.74 38.65 -36.76
N PHE A 396 -18.63 38.11 -37.30
CA PHE A 396 -18.24 38.29 -38.70
C PHE A 396 -19.32 37.76 -39.65
N CYS A 397 -19.78 36.51 -39.45
CA CYS A 397 -20.84 35.91 -40.26
C CYS A 397 -22.14 36.71 -40.20
N GLN A 398 -22.54 37.19 -39.00
CA GLN A 398 -23.72 38.04 -38.84
C GLN A 398 -23.58 39.37 -39.58
N HIS A 399 -22.39 39.98 -39.55
CA HIS A 399 -22.10 41.20 -40.28
C HIS A 399 -22.22 40.98 -41.80
N GLU A 400 -21.64 39.89 -42.31
CA GLU A 400 -21.69 39.56 -43.74
C GLU A 400 -23.11 39.26 -44.20
N ILE A 401 -23.89 38.49 -43.41
CA ILE A 401 -25.32 38.27 -43.66
C ILE A 401 -26.06 39.61 -43.74
N SER A 402 -25.84 40.50 -42.76
CA SER A 402 -26.48 41.83 -42.74
C SER A 402 -26.09 42.69 -43.95
N LEU A 403 -24.84 42.59 -44.40
CA LEU A 403 -24.36 43.28 -45.59
C LEU A 403 -25.04 42.75 -46.87
N MET A 404 -25.11 41.43 -47.02
CA MET A 404 -25.79 40.78 -48.13
C MET A 404 -27.29 41.06 -48.15
N GLU A 405 -27.95 41.08 -46.98
CA GLU A 405 -29.35 41.48 -46.83
C GLU A 405 -29.58 42.92 -47.30
N LYS A 406 -28.70 43.86 -46.93
CA LYS A 406 -28.77 45.25 -47.43
C LYS A 406 -28.59 45.32 -48.94
N GLN A 407 -27.62 44.59 -49.51
CA GLN A 407 -27.44 44.55 -50.96
C GLN A 407 -28.67 43.97 -51.67
N MET A 408 -29.28 42.92 -51.12
CA MET A 408 -30.52 42.36 -51.65
C MET A 408 -31.67 43.38 -51.61
N GLU A 409 -31.78 44.17 -50.54
CA GLU A 409 -32.79 45.23 -50.46
C GLU A 409 -32.51 46.35 -51.47
N ASP A 410 -31.26 46.81 -51.61
CA ASP A 410 -30.87 47.80 -52.62
C ASP A 410 -31.19 47.33 -54.05
N TRP A 411 -30.95 46.05 -54.36
CA TRP A 411 -31.29 45.46 -55.65
C TRP A 411 -32.79 45.32 -55.85
N ARG A 412 -33.53 44.98 -54.79
CA ARG A 412 -35.00 44.93 -54.82
C ARG A 412 -35.57 46.31 -55.08
N ASP A 413 -35.07 47.33 -54.42
CA ASP A 413 -35.50 48.72 -54.61
C ASP A 413 -35.24 49.17 -56.05
N LYS A 414 -34.04 48.92 -56.59
CA LYS A 414 -33.73 49.19 -58.01
C LYS A 414 -34.69 48.48 -58.96
N TYR A 415 -34.94 47.20 -58.73
CA TYR A 415 -35.85 46.41 -59.56
C TYR A 415 -37.28 46.95 -59.50
N ASN A 416 -37.75 47.33 -58.31
CA ASN A 416 -39.07 47.94 -58.14
C ASN A 416 -39.14 49.30 -58.84
N THR A 417 -38.11 50.14 -58.74
CA THR A 417 -38.06 51.42 -59.47
C THR A 417 -38.04 51.22 -60.97
N GLU A 418 -37.28 50.24 -61.48
CA GLU A 418 -37.29 49.90 -62.90
C GLU A 418 -38.67 49.40 -63.35
N ILE A 419 -39.36 48.58 -62.55
CA ILE A 419 -40.74 48.18 -62.82
C ILE A 419 -41.67 49.40 -62.89
N ASP A 420 -41.58 50.30 -61.91
CA ASP A 420 -42.42 51.50 -61.86
C ASP A 420 -42.15 52.42 -63.06
N GLU A 421 -40.88 52.57 -63.46
CA GLU A 421 -40.47 53.30 -64.67
C GLU A 421 -41.05 52.67 -65.95
N TYR A 422 -40.91 51.35 -66.12
CA TYR A 422 -41.49 50.65 -67.27
C TYR A 422 -43.02 50.72 -67.27
N GLN A 423 -43.65 50.64 -66.09
CA GLN A 423 -45.09 50.75 -65.97
C GLN A 423 -45.55 52.17 -66.35
N GLN A 424 -44.82 53.20 -65.93
CA GLN A 424 -45.06 54.58 -66.35
C GLN A 424 -44.90 54.73 -67.88
N GLU A 425 -43.83 54.19 -68.47
CA GLU A 425 -43.62 54.22 -69.92
C GLU A 425 -44.76 53.54 -70.68
N ILE A 426 -45.18 52.35 -70.22
CA ILE A 426 -46.34 51.63 -70.76
C ILE A 426 -47.61 52.49 -70.68
N ASP A 427 -47.86 53.17 -69.57
CA ASP A 427 -49.06 53.98 -69.39
C ASP A 427 -49.01 55.28 -70.21
N GLU A 428 -47.84 55.89 -70.38
CA GLU A 428 -47.62 56.99 -71.32
C GLU A 428 -47.87 56.57 -72.77
N GLU A 429 -47.37 55.40 -73.18
CA GLU A 429 -47.64 54.83 -74.51
C GLU A 429 -49.12 54.51 -74.72
N LYS A 430 -49.79 53.91 -73.73
CA LYS A 430 -51.24 53.71 -73.77
C LYS A 430 -51.98 55.05 -73.90
N GLY A 431 -51.54 56.09 -73.20
CA GLY A 431 -52.07 57.44 -73.33
C GLY A 431 -51.93 58.00 -74.75
N LYS A 432 -50.73 57.87 -75.36
CA LYS A 432 -50.48 58.23 -76.77
C LYS A 432 -51.39 57.46 -77.72
N ILE A 433 -51.54 56.15 -77.52
CA ILE A 433 -52.42 55.29 -78.32
C ILE A 433 -53.87 55.76 -78.20
N ASN A 434 -54.35 56.08 -77.00
CA ASN A 434 -55.72 56.56 -76.79
C ASN A 434 -55.94 57.94 -77.43
N ASN A 435 -55.00 58.88 -77.30
CA ASN A 435 -55.08 60.17 -78.00
C ASN A 435 -55.14 59.99 -79.52
N ILE A 436 -54.33 59.09 -80.09
CA ILE A 436 -54.39 58.78 -81.52
C ILE A 436 -55.75 58.18 -81.90
N LYS A 437 -56.31 57.30 -81.06
CA LYS A 437 -57.66 56.74 -81.28
C LYS A 437 -58.72 57.84 -81.27
N GLU A 438 -58.69 58.77 -80.31
CA GLU A 438 -59.62 59.90 -80.25
C GLU A 438 -59.51 60.79 -81.49
N ILE A 439 -58.28 61.16 -81.89
CA ILE A 439 -58.04 61.93 -83.12
C ILE A 439 -58.56 61.18 -84.34
N LEU A 440 -58.34 59.87 -84.43
CA LEU A 440 -58.87 59.04 -85.52
C LEU A 440 -60.41 59.03 -85.52
N GLU A 441 -61.04 58.89 -84.36
CA GLU A 441 -62.50 58.95 -84.22
C GLU A 441 -63.05 60.32 -84.65
N GLU A 442 -62.41 61.42 -84.27
CA GLU A 442 -62.77 62.76 -84.73
C GLU A 442 -62.59 62.92 -86.24
N LYS A 443 -61.50 62.40 -86.81
CA LYS A 443 -61.26 62.42 -88.25
C LYS A 443 -62.26 61.54 -89.01
N ILE A 444 -62.69 60.43 -88.42
CA ILE A 444 -63.77 59.60 -88.98
C ILE A 444 -65.08 60.39 -88.96
N LYS A 445 -65.45 61.04 -87.85
CA LYS A 445 -66.64 61.90 -87.78
C LYS A 445 -66.61 63.03 -88.80
N LEU A 446 -65.49 63.77 -88.90
CA LEU A 446 -65.32 64.83 -89.90
C LEU A 446 -65.40 64.30 -91.33
N ARG A 447 -64.81 63.12 -91.60
CA ARG A 447 -64.93 62.47 -92.91
C ARG A 447 -66.38 62.12 -93.18
N ASP A 448 -67.11 61.57 -92.21
CA ASP A 448 -68.52 61.21 -92.37
C ASP A 448 -69.39 62.46 -92.62
N GLU A 449 -69.14 63.56 -91.90
CA GLU A 449 -69.77 64.87 -92.15
C GLU A 449 -69.45 65.42 -93.55
N GLN A 450 -68.18 65.39 -93.96
CA GLN A 450 -67.78 65.79 -95.30
C GLN A 450 -68.38 64.88 -96.38
N GLN A 451 -68.51 63.59 -96.11
CA GLN A 451 -69.12 62.64 -97.02
C GLN A 451 -70.61 62.94 -97.19
N VAL A 452 -71.32 63.36 -96.13
CA VAL A 452 -72.70 63.85 -96.25
C VAL A 452 -72.76 65.06 -97.18
N VAL A 453 -71.88 66.05 -97.02
CA VAL A 453 -71.83 67.24 -97.89
C VAL A 453 -71.47 66.89 -99.34
N ILE A 454 -70.51 65.99 -99.55
CA ILE A 454 -70.15 65.51 -100.90
C ILE A 454 -71.34 64.81 -101.53
N ASN A 455 -72.02 63.92 -100.81
CA ASN A 455 -73.21 63.23 -101.30
C ASN A 455 -74.33 64.24 -101.62
N GLU A 456 -74.54 65.27 -100.80
CA GLU A 456 -75.50 66.34 -101.07
C GLU A 456 -75.13 67.14 -102.34
N CYS A 457 -73.85 67.47 -102.52
CA CYS A 457 -73.34 68.17 -103.70
C CYS A 457 -73.43 67.30 -104.97
N GLU A 458 -73.14 66.00 -104.87
CA GLU A 458 -73.31 65.03 -105.97
C GLU A 458 -74.78 64.92 -106.38
N VAL A 459 -75.72 64.85 -105.41
CA VAL A 459 -77.16 64.90 -105.68
C VAL A 459 -77.58 66.22 -106.34
N GLU A 460 -77.00 67.34 -105.92
CA GLU A 460 -77.26 68.65 -106.53
C GLU A 460 -76.68 68.76 -107.94
N GLN A 461 -75.52 68.16 -108.18
CA GLN A 461 -74.87 68.06 -109.48
C GLN A 461 -75.63 67.13 -110.42
N GLU A 462 -76.14 65.99 -109.94
CA GLU A 462 -77.03 65.11 -110.70
C GLU A 462 -78.32 65.82 -111.08
N LYS A 463 -78.96 66.57 -110.16
CA LYS A 463 -80.12 67.43 -110.50
C LYS A 463 -79.80 68.46 -111.57
N LYS A 464 -78.58 69.02 -111.54
CA LYS A 464 -78.12 69.99 -112.53
C LYS A 464 -77.91 69.34 -113.90
N ILE A 465 -77.27 68.17 -113.93
CA ILE A 465 -77.07 67.35 -115.14
C ILE A 465 -78.42 66.93 -115.71
N GLU A 466 -79.37 66.43 -114.90
CA GLU A 466 -80.72 66.11 -115.36
C GLU A 466 -81.44 67.33 -115.94
N SER A 467 -81.28 68.51 -115.34
CA SER A 467 -81.84 69.75 -115.87
C SER A 467 -81.23 70.12 -117.23
N GLU A 468 -79.91 69.98 -117.37
CA GLU A 468 -79.18 70.24 -118.61
C GLU A 468 -79.55 69.22 -119.70
N GLU A 469 -79.68 67.94 -119.34
CA GLU A 469 -80.16 66.87 -120.23
C GLU A 469 -81.60 67.09 -120.66
N TYR A 470 -82.48 67.57 -119.77
CA TYR A 470 -83.85 67.96 -120.08
C TYR A 470 -83.90 69.12 -121.10
N TRP A 471 -83.12 70.19 -120.87
CA TRP A 471 -83.01 71.30 -121.84
C TRP A 471 -82.37 70.85 -123.15
N ALA A 472 -81.36 69.99 -123.11
CA ALA A 472 -80.73 69.42 -124.30
C ALA A 472 -81.70 68.54 -125.09
N ALA A 473 -82.55 67.76 -124.42
CA ALA A 473 -83.61 66.96 -125.03
C ALA A 473 -84.69 67.84 -125.69
N ILE A 474 -85.09 68.94 -125.04
CA ILE A 474 -85.99 69.95 -125.63
C ILE A 474 -85.36 70.58 -126.87
N HIS A 475 -84.09 70.99 -126.81
CA HIS A 475 -83.39 71.55 -127.97
C HIS A 475 -83.23 70.52 -129.10
N ARG A 476 -82.98 69.25 -128.79
CA ARG A 476 -82.96 68.15 -129.77
C ARG A 476 -84.33 67.97 -130.42
N ALA A 477 -85.40 67.93 -129.62
CA ALA A 477 -86.77 67.81 -130.11
C ALA A 477 -87.14 69.00 -131.00
N ALA A 478 -86.79 70.24 -130.59
CA ALA A 478 -86.96 71.43 -131.41
C ALA A 478 -86.19 71.35 -132.73
N THR A 479 -84.96 70.84 -132.71
CA THR A 479 -84.14 70.63 -133.91
C THR A 479 -84.74 69.58 -134.85
N ILE A 480 -85.29 68.49 -134.30
CA ILE A 480 -85.97 67.44 -135.07
C ILE A 480 -87.27 67.98 -135.68
N ILE A 481 -88.05 68.77 -134.93
CA ILE A 481 -89.26 69.43 -135.44
C ILE A 481 -88.90 70.41 -136.57
N GLN A 482 -87.87 71.23 -136.40
CA GLN A 482 -87.37 72.14 -137.43
C GLN A 482 -86.86 71.37 -138.66
N GLY A 483 -86.17 70.26 -138.46
CA GLY A 483 -85.68 69.37 -139.52
C GLY A 483 -86.81 68.67 -140.28
N ALA A 484 -87.84 68.20 -139.57
CA ALA A 484 -89.04 67.59 -140.14
C ALA A 484 -89.83 68.59 -140.98
N TRP A 485 -90.01 69.82 -140.48
CA TRP A 485 -90.65 70.91 -141.23
C TRP A 485 -89.87 71.32 -142.48
N ARG A 486 -88.54 71.47 -142.37
CA ARG A 486 -87.67 71.73 -143.53
C ARG A 486 -87.72 70.58 -144.55
N GLY A 487 -87.75 69.34 -144.08
CA GLY A 487 -87.87 68.14 -144.92
C GLY A 487 -89.23 68.02 -145.63
N ILE A 488 -90.32 68.38 -144.96
CA ILE A 488 -91.67 68.44 -145.55
C ILE A 488 -91.73 69.56 -146.61
N MET A 489 -91.17 70.74 -146.33
CA MET A 489 -91.08 71.83 -147.31
C MET A 489 -90.35 71.40 -148.60
N VAL A 490 -89.24 70.66 -148.49
CA VAL A 490 -88.47 70.17 -149.64
C VAL A 490 -89.23 69.07 -150.41
N ARG A 491 -89.89 68.13 -149.72
CA ARG A 491 -90.58 66.99 -150.35
C ARG A 491 -91.92 67.34 -150.98
N LYS A 492 -92.69 68.26 -150.36
CA LYS A 492 -93.96 68.76 -150.90
C LYS A 492 -93.78 69.92 -151.89
N GLN A 493 -92.54 70.31 -152.19
CA GLN A 493 -92.20 71.35 -153.18
C GLN A 493 -92.88 72.70 -152.88
N LEU A 494 -93.01 73.02 -151.59
CA LEU A 494 -93.63 74.25 -151.12
C LEU A 494 -92.59 75.37 -151.04
N GLY A 495 -92.92 76.54 -151.60
CA GLY A 495 -92.03 77.70 -151.66
C GLY A 495 -90.85 77.55 -152.63
N HIS A 496 -89.69 78.08 -152.24
CA HIS A 496 -88.48 78.25 -153.07
C HIS A 496 -87.89 76.93 -153.67
N PHE A 497 -88.40 75.75 -153.31
CA PHE A 497 -87.85 74.43 -153.70
C PHE A 497 -88.55 73.74 -154.90
N LYS A 498 -89.50 74.40 -155.59
CA LYS A 498 -90.37 73.82 -156.63
C LYS A 498 -89.68 73.26 -157.89
N ASN A 499 -88.41 73.62 -158.16
CA ASN A 499 -87.70 73.25 -159.40
C ASN A 499 -86.39 72.46 -159.20
N LEU A 500 -86.05 72.07 -157.96
CA LEU A 500 -84.75 71.46 -157.66
C LEU A 500 -84.48 70.13 -158.40
N TRP A 501 -85.51 69.29 -158.56
CA TRP A 501 -85.36 67.98 -159.21
C TRP A 501 -85.05 68.08 -160.72
N LYS A 502 -85.53 69.14 -161.40
CA LYS A 502 -85.21 69.39 -162.82
C LYS A 502 -83.77 69.89 -163.01
N VAL A 503 -83.24 70.65 -162.03
CA VAL A 503 -81.87 71.18 -162.04
C VAL A 503 -80.83 70.10 -161.71
N LEU A 504 -81.12 69.21 -160.75
CA LEU A 504 -80.24 68.08 -160.40
C LEU A 504 -80.09 67.07 -161.55
N LYS A 505 -81.15 66.79 -162.33
CA LYS A 505 -81.10 65.91 -163.51
C LYS A 505 -80.29 66.51 -164.68
N LYS A 506 -80.30 67.83 -164.87
CA LYS A 506 -79.42 68.54 -165.84
C LYS A 506 -77.95 68.56 -165.40
N ARG A 507 -77.66 68.73 -164.10
CA ARG A 507 -76.29 68.73 -163.55
C ARG A 507 -75.61 67.34 -163.62
N LYS A 508 -76.34 66.23 -163.42
CA LYS A 508 -75.78 64.86 -163.55
C LYS A 508 -75.39 64.50 -165.00
N LYS A 509 -76.16 64.94 -166.03
CA LYS A 509 -75.83 64.71 -167.45
C LYS A 509 -74.62 65.52 -167.94
N LEU A 510 -74.42 66.75 -167.44
CA LEU A 510 -73.28 67.61 -167.79
C LEU A 510 -71.96 67.17 -167.11
N ALA A 511 -72.02 66.63 -165.90
CA ALA A 511 -70.85 66.10 -165.19
C ALA A 511 -70.27 64.83 -165.85
N LEU A 512 -71.11 63.95 -166.42
CA LEU A 512 -70.68 62.74 -167.13
C LEU A 512 -70.04 63.02 -168.51
N LYS A 513 -70.46 64.08 -169.23
CA LYS A 513 -69.81 64.50 -170.50
C LYS A 513 -68.47 65.21 -170.27
N ARG A 514 -68.31 65.99 -169.18
CA ARG A 514 -67.03 66.65 -168.85
C ARG A 514 -65.96 65.66 -168.37
N LYS A 515 -66.32 64.58 -167.65
CA LYS A 515 -65.40 63.49 -167.26
C LYS A 515 -64.91 62.60 -168.44
N LYS A 516 -65.56 62.61 -169.62
CA LYS A 516 -65.02 61.95 -170.84
C LYS A 516 -64.02 62.83 -171.62
N LYS A 517 -64.13 64.18 -171.58
CA LYS A 517 -63.10 65.08 -172.17
C LYS A 517 -61.80 65.10 -171.34
N SER A 518 -61.86 64.90 -170.02
CA SER A 518 -60.67 64.77 -169.16
C SER A 518 -59.83 63.50 -169.39
N LYS A 519 -60.26 62.55 -170.24
CA LYS A 519 -59.44 61.40 -170.68
C LYS A 519 -58.73 61.59 -172.04
N LYS A 520 -59.14 62.53 -172.91
CA LYS A 520 -58.42 62.83 -174.18
C LYS A 520 -57.34 63.92 -174.05
N LEU A 521 -57.46 64.84 -173.08
CA LEU A 521 -56.39 65.83 -172.80
C LEU A 521 -55.16 65.23 -172.08
N LYS A 522 -55.31 64.06 -171.43
CA LYS A 522 -54.23 63.25 -170.84
C LYS A 522 -53.43 62.41 -171.85
N LYS A 523 -53.64 62.54 -173.17
CA LYS A 523 -52.77 61.92 -174.21
C LYS A 523 -52.11 62.94 -175.16
N LYS A 524 -52.22 64.26 -174.92
CA LYS A 524 -51.66 65.31 -175.80
C LYS A 524 -50.82 66.42 -175.13
N LYS A 525 -50.61 66.38 -173.81
CA LYS A 525 -49.64 67.28 -173.12
C LYS A 525 -48.68 66.44 -172.27
N LEU A 526 -47.81 65.75 -173.02
CA LEU A 526 -46.56 65.11 -172.61
C LEU A 526 -45.41 65.77 -173.41
N LEU A 527 -45.58 67.04 -173.80
CA LEU A 527 -44.57 67.91 -174.44
C LEU A 527 -44.87 69.36 -174.00
N LYS A 528 -43.90 69.95 -173.29
CA LYS A 528 -43.86 71.25 -172.58
C LYS A 528 -44.51 71.30 -171.18
N SER A 529 -43.62 71.59 -170.22
CA SER A 529 -43.77 71.95 -168.79
C SER A 529 -43.81 70.80 -167.80
#